data_AF-A0A6H9LSZ0-F1
#
_entry.id   AF-A0A6H9LSZ0-F1
#
_cell.length_a   1.000
_cell.length_b   1.000
_cell.length_c   1.000
_cell.angle_alpha   90.00
_cell.angle_beta   90.00
_cell.angle_gamma   90.00
#
_symmetry.space_group_name_H-M   'P 1'
#
loop_
_entity.id
_entity.type
_entity.pdbx_description
1 polymer ?
#
loop_
_entity_poly.entity_id
_entity_poly.type
_entity_poly.pdbx_seq_one_letter_code
_entity_poly.pdbx_strand_id
1 'polypeptide(L)'
;MIIARADYEEGEKKLKRAGADQVVTPHVLGGVRMAMASLRPNVVDFMKTTSLGQGGLSIEELRIPENCTFAGKTLVGSNLKNDYGVTIIGIKKLNQEMMVAPGPQTVLDENDILVLIGSEDGLERISNTLAS
;
A
#
# COMPACT_ATOMS: atom_id res chain seq x y z
N MET A 1 1.38 11.97 12.54
CA MET A 1 0.48 11.88 11.38
C MET A 1 -0.88 12.45 11.77
N ILE A 2 -1.24 13.61 11.22
CA ILE A 2 -2.52 14.29 11.40
C ILE A 2 -3.37 14.04 10.14
N ILE A 3 -4.45 13.29 10.31
CA ILE A 3 -5.46 13.08 9.27
C ILE A 3 -6.63 14.01 9.55
N ALA A 4 -7.00 14.82 8.57
CA ALA A 4 -8.16 15.71 8.65
C ALA A 4 -9.22 15.33 7.62
N ARG A 5 -10.48 15.69 7.90
CA ARG A 5 -11.59 15.55 6.96
C ARG A 5 -11.98 16.93 6.43
N ALA A 6 -12.16 17.03 5.13
CA ALA A 6 -12.80 18.18 4.49
C ALA A 6 -14.17 17.76 3.96
N ASP A 7 -15.18 18.62 4.13
CA ASP A 7 -16.49 18.39 3.50
C ASP A 7 -16.52 18.89 2.05
N TYR A 8 -15.62 19.80 1.67
CA TYR A 8 -15.50 20.37 0.33
C TYR A 8 -14.04 20.40 -0.13
N GLU A 9 -13.82 20.39 -1.45
CA GLU A 9 -12.49 20.40 -2.06
C GLU A 9 -11.67 21.64 -1.67
N GLU A 10 -12.30 22.82 -1.50
CA GLU A 10 -11.58 24.01 -1.04
C GLU A 10 -11.06 23.87 0.41
N GLY A 11 -11.71 23.04 1.21
CA GLY A 11 -11.28 22.71 2.58
C GLY A 11 -9.97 21.92 2.60
N GLU A 12 -9.70 21.14 1.56
CA GLU A 12 -8.49 20.31 1.47
C GLU A 12 -7.22 21.16 1.51
N LYS A 13 -7.16 22.21 0.67
CA LYS A 13 -6.00 23.11 0.60
C LYS A 13 -5.78 23.87 1.90
N LYS A 14 -6.86 24.27 2.58
CA LYS A 14 -6.78 24.97 3.87
C LYS A 14 -6.25 24.05 4.97
N LEU A 15 -6.75 22.83 5.05
CA LEU A 15 -6.32 21.85 6.05
C LEU A 15 -4.88 21.37 5.83
N LYS A 16 -4.45 21.14 4.57
CA LYS A 16 -3.04 20.89 4.25
C LYS A 16 -2.13 22.03 4.72
N ARG A 17 -2.51 23.29 4.45
CA ARG A 17 -1.77 24.48 4.92
C ARG A 17 -1.75 24.62 6.45
N ALA A 18 -2.79 24.14 7.12
CA ALA A 18 -2.87 24.12 8.58
C ALA A 18 -2.02 22.99 9.22
N GLY A 19 -1.31 22.19 8.42
CA GLY A 19 -0.42 21.14 8.90
C GLY A 19 -1.03 19.74 8.91
N ALA A 20 -2.18 19.51 8.26
CA ALA A 20 -2.67 18.16 8.06
C ALA A 20 -1.77 17.40 7.08
N ASP A 21 -1.24 16.24 7.51
CA ASP A 21 -0.42 15.37 6.67
C ASP A 21 -1.25 14.75 5.54
N GLN A 22 -2.50 14.41 5.84
CA GLN A 22 -3.47 13.89 4.87
C GLN A 22 -4.84 14.52 5.10
N VAL A 23 -5.53 14.84 4.01
CA VAL A 23 -6.91 15.33 4.06
C VAL A 23 -7.79 14.43 3.21
N VAL A 24 -8.88 13.94 3.80
CA VAL A 24 -9.86 13.07 3.13
C VAL A 24 -11.13 13.87 2.85
N THR A 25 -11.61 13.81 1.61
CA THR A 25 -12.86 14.44 1.18
C THR A 25 -13.90 13.37 0.84
N PRO A 26 -14.79 12.97 1.79
CA PRO A 26 -15.66 11.81 1.61
C PRO A 26 -16.60 11.91 0.41
N HIS A 27 -17.06 13.12 0.07
CA HIS A 27 -17.96 13.34 -1.06
C HIS A 27 -17.28 13.05 -2.40
N VAL A 28 -16.04 13.52 -2.58
CA VAL A 28 -15.24 13.25 -3.79
C VAL A 28 -14.92 11.76 -3.87
N LEU A 29 -14.44 11.16 -2.77
CA LEU A 29 -14.11 9.74 -2.71
C LEU A 29 -15.35 8.86 -2.99
N GLY A 30 -16.48 9.20 -2.39
CA GLY A 30 -17.77 8.52 -2.60
C GLY A 30 -18.25 8.64 -4.05
N GLY A 31 -18.14 9.84 -4.65
CA GLY A 31 -18.46 10.08 -6.05
C GLY A 31 -17.63 9.22 -7.02
N VAL A 32 -16.31 9.22 -6.84
CA VAL A 32 -15.39 8.37 -7.64
C VAL A 32 -15.73 6.89 -7.45
N ARG A 33 -16.04 6.46 -6.21
CA ARG A 33 -16.41 5.08 -5.94
C ARG A 33 -17.73 4.67 -6.58
N MET A 34 -18.74 5.55 -6.60
CA MET A 34 -20.01 5.30 -7.29
C MET A 34 -19.81 5.15 -8.81
N ALA A 35 -19.01 6.04 -9.41
CA ALA A 35 -18.68 5.94 -10.84
C ALA A 35 -17.94 4.63 -11.16
N MET A 36 -16.95 4.26 -10.33
CA MET A 36 -16.25 2.98 -10.48
C MET A 36 -17.16 1.78 -10.27
N ALA A 37 -18.09 1.81 -9.31
CA ALA A 37 -19.02 0.71 -9.08
C ALA A 37 -19.96 0.48 -10.27
N SER A 38 -20.33 1.55 -10.99
CA SER A 38 -21.12 1.46 -12.21
C SER A 38 -20.33 0.89 -13.40
N LEU A 39 -19.08 1.33 -13.56
CA LEU A 39 -18.25 0.95 -14.73
C LEU A 39 -17.50 -0.37 -14.53
N ARG A 40 -17.10 -0.67 -13.29
CA ARG A 40 -16.17 -1.75 -12.91
C ARG A 40 -16.54 -2.34 -11.53
N PRO A 41 -17.75 -2.90 -11.37
CA PRO A 41 -18.23 -3.41 -10.07
C PRO A 41 -17.28 -4.44 -9.44
N ASN A 42 -16.77 -5.38 -10.24
CA ASN A 42 -15.86 -6.43 -9.76
C ASN A 42 -14.54 -5.87 -9.19
N VAL A 43 -14.06 -4.72 -9.67
CA VAL A 43 -12.86 -4.07 -9.13
C VAL A 43 -13.15 -3.49 -7.74
N VAL A 44 -14.32 -2.88 -7.57
CA VAL A 44 -14.76 -2.32 -6.28
C VAL A 44 -14.98 -3.43 -5.25
N ASP A 45 -15.55 -4.56 -5.67
CA ASP A 45 -15.73 -5.74 -4.82
C ASP A 45 -14.40 -6.38 -4.42
N PHE A 46 -13.44 -6.46 -5.35
CA PHE A 46 -12.09 -6.93 -5.04
C PHE A 46 -11.40 -6.03 -4.01
N MET A 47 -11.48 -4.70 -4.17
CA MET A 47 -10.95 -3.76 -3.19
C MET A 47 -11.61 -3.92 -1.81
N LYS A 48 -12.93 -4.14 -1.76
CA LYS A 48 -13.64 -4.35 -0.48
C LYS A 48 -13.15 -5.61 0.23
N THR A 49 -13.05 -6.70 -0.52
CA THR A 49 -12.61 -8.02 -0.04
C THR A 49 -11.19 -7.94 0.52
N THR A 50 -10.26 -7.37 -0.24
CA THR A 50 -8.84 -7.24 0.13
C THR A 50 -8.54 -6.21 1.22
N SER A 51 -9.31 -5.11 1.32
CA SER A 51 -9.13 -4.12 2.39
C SER A 51 -9.71 -4.54 3.74
N LEU A 52 -10.58 -5.55 3.77
CA LEU A 52 -11.22 -6.03 5.01
C LEU A 52 -10.69 -7.40 5.46
N GLY A 53 -9.65 -7.93 4.81
CA GLY A 53 -9.14 -9.29 5.04
C GLY A 53 -10.17 -10.39 4.77
N GLN A 54 -11.28 -10.05 4.12
CA GLN A 54 -12.33 -11.01 3.78
C GLN A 54 -11.84 -11.83 2.59
N GLY A 55 -11.97 -13.17 2.64
CA GLY A 55 -11.51 -14.03 1.54
C GLY A 55 -10.04 -14.48 1.62
N GLY A 56 -9.39 -14.32 2.78
CA GLY A 56 -8.07 -14.92 3.04
C GLY A 56 -6.90 -14.22 2.35
N LEU A 57 -7.14 -13.04 1.77
CA LEU A 57 -6.11 -12.16 1.23
C LEU A 57 -6.26 -10.77 1.85
N SER A 58 -5.15 -10.24 2.33
CA SER A 58 -5.05 -8.90 2.92
C SER A 58 -4.00 -8.08 2.17
N ILE A 59 -4.13 -6.76 2.26
CA ILE A 59 -3.14 -5.81 1.76
C ILE A 59 -2.51 -5.13 2.97
N GLU A 60 -1.18 -5.14 3.04
CA GLU A 60 -0.42 -4.54 4.14
C GLU A 60 0.69 -3.63 3.62
N GLU A 61 1.05 -2.65 4.44
CA GLU A 61 2.18 -1.76 4.22
C GLU A 61 3.32 -2.13 5.17
N LEU A 62 4.47 -2.52 4.63
CA LEU A 62 5.67 -2.86 5.42
C LEU A 62 6.86 -2.02 4.99
N ARG A 63 7.65 -1.54 5.96
CA ARG A 63 8.91 -0.85 5.71
C ARG A 63 10.07 -1.84 5.73
N ILE A 64 11.00 -1.73 4.79
CA ILE A 64 12.29 -2.42 4.85
C ILE A 64 13.18 -1.73 5.90
N PRO A 65 13.55 -2.38 7.01
CA PRO A 65 14.46 -1.81 7.99
C PRO A 65 15.88 -1.66 7.43
N GLU A 66 16.68 -0.82 8.08
CA GLU A 66 18.12 -0.76 7.85
C GLU A 66 18.78 -2.11 8.15
N ASN A 67 19.77 -2.51 7.36
CA ASN A 67 20.46 -3.82 7.44
C ASN A 67 19.58 -5.05 7.19
N CYS A 68 18.37 -4.87 6.64
CA CYS A 68 17.52 -5.98 6.27
C CYS A 68 18.13 -6.82 5.13
N THR A 69 18.01 -8.14 5.22
CA THR A 69 18.55 -9.07 4.19
C THR A 69 17.91 -8.96 2.81
N PHE A 70 16.80 -8.22 2.68
CA PHE A 70 16.15 -7.93 1.39
C PHE A 70 16.70 -6.67 0.72
N ALA A 71 17.33 -5.77 1.47
CA ALA A 71 17.92 -4.56 0.90
C ALA A 71 19.05 -4.91 -0.08
N GLY A 72 19.11 -4.19 -1.19
CA GLY A 72 20.03 -4.43 -2.31
C GLY A 72 19.65 -5.59 -3.23
N LYS A 73 18.61 -6.37 -2.92
CA LYS A 73 18.12 -7.45 -3.81
C LYS A 73 17.07 -6.92 -4.77
N THR A 74 17.00 -7.52 -5.96
CA THR A 74 15.87 -7.32 -6.87
C THR A 74 14.62 -8.01 -6.34
N LEU A 75 13.43 -7.60 -6.78
CA LEU A 75 12.18 -8.28 -6.43
C LEU A 75 12.24 -9.79 -6.69
N VAL A 76 12.76 -10.20 -7.85
CA VAL A 76 12.94 -11.63 -8.14
C VAL A 76 14.00 -12.27 -7.25
N GLY A 77 15.12 -11.57 -6.98
CA GLY A 77 16.20 -12.08 -6.13
C GLY A 77 15.85 -12.14 -4.64
N SER A 78 14.85 -11.39 -4.19
CA SER A 78 14.34 -11.40 -2.81
C SER A 78 13.55 -12.66 -2.49
N ASN A 79 13.05 -13.36 -3.53
CA ASN A 79 12.26 -14.59 -3.43
C ASN A 79 10.99 -14.51 -2.55
N LEU A 80 10.53 -13.29 -2.23
CA LEU A 80 9.41 -13.06 -1.29
C LEU A 80 8.13 -13.79 -1.68
N LYS A 81 7.83 -13.85 -2.97
CA LYS A 81 6.67 -14.56 -3.51
C LYS A 81 6.68 -16.06 -3.21
N ASN A 82 7.85 -16.69 -3.30
CA ASN A 82 7.96 -18.14 -3.09
C ASN A 82 8.10 -18.47 -1.60
N ASP A 83 8.84 -17.66 -0.84
CA ASP A 83 9.14 -17.95 0.56
C ASP A 83 7.96 -17.63 1.52
N TYR A 84 7.20 -16.58 1.18
CA TYR A 84 6.12 -16.05 2.02
C TYR A 84 4.74 -16.08 1.34
N GLY A 85 4.66 -16.36 0.03
CA GLY A 85 3.38 -16.33 -0.68
C GLY A 85 2.83 -14.92 -0.92
N VAL A 86 3.67 -13.87 -0.76
CA VAL A 86 3.25 -12.47 -0.88
C VAL A 86 3.66 -11.86 -2.23
N THR A 87 2.83 -10.96 -2.76
CA THR A 87 3.12 -10.22 -3.99
C THR A 87 3.27 -8.73 -3.69
N ILE A 88 4.36 -8.13 -4.15
CA ILE A 88 4.55 -6.68 -4.08
C ILE A 88 3.77 -6.03 -5.22
N ILE A 89 2.80 -5.19 -4.86
CA ILE A 89 1.95 -4.45 -5.81
C ILE A 89 2.31 -2.96 -5.90
N GLY A 90 3.09 -2.46 -4.93
CA GLY A 90 3.63 -1.11 -4.95
C GLY A 90 4.91 -0.98 -4.12
N ILE A 91 5.78 -0.07 -4.53
CA ILE A 91 6.97 0.34 -3.77
C ILE A 91 7.00 1.85 -3.73
N LYS A 92 7.15 2.43 -2.54
CA LYS A 92 7.42 3.84 -2.35
C LYS A 92 8.83 4.01 -1.82
N LYS A 93 9.71 4.51 -2.70
CA LYS A 93 11.06 4.94 -2.36
C LYS A 93 11.03 6.20 -1.49
N LEU A 94 12.11 6.45 -0.76
CA LEU A 94 12.25 7.66 0.04
C LEU A 94 12.03 8.92 -0.83
N ASN A 95 11.09 9.78 -0.40
CA ASN A 95 10.72 11.04 -1.07
C ASN A 95 10.25 10.90 -2.53
N GLN A 96 9.81 9.72 -2.96
CA GLN A 96 9.23 9.52 -4.30
C GLN A 96 7.74 9.19 -4.23
N GLU A 97 7.08 9.31 -5.38
CA GLU A 97 5.73 8.80 -5.55
C GLU A 97 5.72 7.26 -5.52
N MET A 98 4.54 6.70 -5.25
CA MET A 98 4.35 5.25 -5.25
C MET A 98 4.56 4.69 -6.67
N MET A 99 5.51 3.78 -6.83
CA MET A 99 5.66 2.96 -8.02
C MET A 99 4.65 1.81 -7.97
N VAL A 100 3.64 1.85 -8.83
CA VAL A 100 2.63 0.79 -8.95
C VAL A 100 3.13 -0.31 -9.88
N ALA A 101 2.88 -1.57 -9.54
CA ALA A 101 3.28 -2.75 -10.31
C ALA A 101 4.78 -2.75 -10.67
N PRO A 102 5.68 -2.73 -9.67
CA PRO A 102 7.11 -2.71 -9.90
C PRO A 102 7.58 -3.93 -10.70
N GLY A 103 8.54 -3.73 -11.60
CA GLY A 103 9.10 -4.79 -12.43
C GLY A 103 10.00 -5.74 -11.63
N PRO A 104 10.24 -6.98 -12.10
CA PRO A 104 11.01 -7.99 -11.36
C PRO A 104 12.46 -7.61 -11.06
N GLN A 105 13.02 -6.68 -11.84
CA GLN A 105 14.40 -6.16 -11.67
C GLN A 105 14.46 -4.93 -10.74
N THR A 106 13.33 -4.49 -10.19
CA THR A 106 13.31 -3.37 -9.23
C THR A 106 14.10 -3.79 -8.00
N VAL A 107 15.11 -3.00 -7.65
CA VAL A 107 15.93 -3.21 -6.44
C VAL A 107 15.16 -2.68 -5.24
N LEU A 108 15.16 -3.47 -4.17
CA LEU A 108 14.64 -3.09 -2.85
C LEU A 108 15.73 -2.34 -2.10
N ASP A 109 15.42 -1.15 -1.58
CA ASP A 109 16.35 -0.35 -0.79
C ASP A 109 15.89 -0.29 0.67
N GLU A 110 16.81 0.05 1.57
CA GLU A 110 16.48 0.33 2.96
C GLU A 110 15.50 1.50 3.04
N ASN A 111 14.59 1.44 4.02
CA ASN A 111 13.51 2.39 4.24
C ASN A 111 12.46 2.46 3.13
N ASP A 112 12.52 1.59 2.12
CA ASP A 112 11.43 1.42 1.18
C ASP A 112 10.16 1.01 1.90
N ILE A 113 9.04 1.58 1.45
CA ILE A 113 7.70 1.17 1.87
C ILE A 113 7.14 0.26 0.79
N LEU A 114 6.86 -0.99 1.17
CA LEU A 114 6.29 -2.02 0.31
C LEU A 114 4.79 -2.12 0.56
N VAL A 115 4.01 -2.15 -0.51
CA VAL A 115 2.59 -2.52 -0.46
C VAL A 115 2.48 -3.95 -0.96
N LEU A 116 2.05 -4.84 -0.07
CA LEU A 116 2.02 -6.28 -0.25
C LEU A 116 0.59 -6.78 -0.30
N ILE A 117 0.33 -7.81 -1.10
CA ILE A 117 -0.89 -8.61 -1.04
C ILE A 117 -0.54 -10.08 -0.81
N GLY A 118 -1.23 -10.75 0.11
CA GLY A 118 -0.97 -12.15 0.45
C GLY A 118 -1.94 -12.66 1.52
N SER A 119 -1.76 -13.91 1.94
CA SER A 119 -2.48 -14.44 3.10
C SER A 119 -2.01 -13.78 4.39
N GLU A 120 -2.86 -13.78 5.41
CA GLU A 120 -2.53 -13.24 6.74
C GLU A 120 -1.26 -13.91 7.30
N ASP A 121 -1.17 -15.24 7.25
CA ASP A 121 0.02 -16.01 7.65
C ASP A 121 1.29 -15.57 6.89
N GLY A 122 1.17 -15.31 5.59
CA GLY A 122 2.31 -14.90 4.74
C GLY A 122 2.80 -13.51 5.12
N LEU A 123 1.86 -12.59 5.33
CA LEU A 123 2.12 -11.21 5.74
C LEU A 123 2.68 -11.13 7.17
N GLU A 124 2.20 -11.95 8.09
CA GLU A 124 2.73 -12.05 9.45
C GLU A 124 4.17 -12.59 9.45
N ARG A 125 4.45 -13.66 8.69
CA ARG A 125 5.79 -14.24 8.59
C ARG A 125 6.83 -13.26 8.05
N ILE A 126 6.50 -12.50 7.00
CA ILE A 126 7.41 -11.49 6.46
C ILE A 126 7.58 -10.33 7.45
N SER A 127 6.50 -9.87 8.10
CA SER A 127 6.57 -8.82 9.13
C SER A 127 7.53 -9.21 10.26
N ASN A 128 7.43 -10.44 10.76
CA ASN A 128 8.34 -10.97 11.79
C ASN A 128 9.80 -11.06 11.31
N THR A 129 10.02 -11.40 10.03
CA THR A 129 11.37 -11.42 9.44
C THR A 129 11.96 -10.02 9.34
N LEU A 130 11.14 -9.00 9.03
CA LEU A 130 11.57 -7.62 8.99
C LEU A 130 11.78 -7.02 10.38
N ALA A 131 11.11 -7.53 11.42
CA ALA A 131 11.26 -7.05 12.79
C ALA A 131 12.48 -7.63 13.53
N SER A 132 13.14 -8.65 12.96
CA SER A 132 14.31 -9.35 13.54
C SER A 132 15.62 -8.74 13.06
#